data_AF-A0A5P8YGI6-F1
#
_entry.id   AF-A0A5P8YGI6-F1
#
_cell.length_a   1.000
_cell.length_b   1.000
_cell.length_c   1.000
_cell.angle_alpha   90.00
_cell.angle_beta   90.00
_cell.angle_gamma   90.00
#
_symmetry.space_group_name_H-M   'P 1'
#
loop_
_entity.id
_entity.type
_entity.pdbx_description
1 polymer ?
#
loop_
_entity_poly.entity_id
_entity_poly.type
_entity_poly.pdbx_seq_one_letter_code
_entity_poly.pdbx_strand_id
1 'polypeptide(L)'
;MRVISDRQLKSDNINHWGLIILLCKGSPIFSDSWQEWKFRLKFIIRALISPRLTFNFLILLSKQPFLHSLLRAQPDLPCKLHRPYLSHTFNNRQKLDVLRDHFQLITQCMPKALHYNYLHRTPYRLVTLTGKGGEKYSLYLGIIPKLNKEGEITLMLANEQQQTLALLTFSLFYYQQQKTLFIGGLQGADNKTPHHEIQACTKACHGLFPKRLALEATCYLAELMGIEEIIAVGNATHIYQNWRYRAKKKNKLHADYDGFWLSLGGNPDTEGHFRLPTKIVRKPLTEIASKKRAEYRRRYVLLEQLEAGLAAHFM
;
A
#
# COMPACT_ATOMS: atom_id res chain seq x y z
N MET A 1 18.51 -4.22 -17.03
CA MET A 1 18.43 -2.83 -17.54
C MET A 1 17.99 -2.90 -19.00
N ARG A 2 16.74 -2.54 -19.32
CA ARG A 2 16.32 -2.33 -20.71
C ARG A 2 16.31 -0.82 -20.95
N VAL A 3 17.10 -0.41 -21.94
CA VAL A 3 17.18 0.96 -22.44
C VAL A 3 15.77 1.40 -22.84
N ILE A 4 15.32 2.48 -22.22
CA ILE A 4 13.99 3.08 -22.36
C ILE A 4 13.92 3.71 -23.75
N SER A 5 12.94 3.32 -24.57
CA SER A 5 12.66 4.08 -25.79
C SER A 5 11.73 5.25 -25.42
N ASP A 6 12.13 6.48 -25.75
CA ASP A 6 11.36 7.72 -25.62
C ASP A 6 9.95 7.71 -26.24
N ARG A 7 9.58 6.65 -26.98
CA ARG A 7 8.25 6.51 -27.60
C ARG A 7 7.12 6.20 -26.62
N GLN A 8 7.38 5.58 -25.46
CA GLN A 8 6.32 5.29 -24.47
C GLN A 8 5.92 6.50 -23.62
N LEU A 9 6.75 7.55 -23.57
CA LEU A 9 6.46 8.81 -22.87
C LEU A 9 5.53 9.73 -23.68
N LYS A 10 5.32 9.48 -24.99
CA LYS A 10 4.65 10.41 -25.92
C LYS A 10 3.15 10.17 -26.14
N SER A 11 2.51 9.20 -25.47
CA SER A 11 1.08 8.88 -25.69
C SER A 11 0.11 9.32 -24.57
N ASP A 12 0.54 10.08 -23.57
CA ASP A 12 -0.24 10.30 -22.34
C ASP A 12 -1.06 11.61 -22.25
N ASN A 13 -1.17 12.42 -23.31
CA ASN A 13 -1.86 13.72 -23.24
C ASN A 13 -3.39 13.62 -23.39
N ILE A 14 -4.05 12.88 -22.50
CA ILE A 14 -5.50 12.91 -22.33
C ILE A 14 -5.84 14.03 -21.35
N ASN A 15 -6.41 15.13 -21.85
CA ASN A 15 -6.94 16.17 -20.97
C ASN A 15 -8.18 15.68 -20.19
N HIS A 16 -8.59 16.41 -19.14
CA HIS A 16 -9.71 16.00 -18.28
C HIS A 16 -11.03 15.79 -19.02
N TRP A 17 -11.32 16.57 -20.07
CA TRP A 17 -12.51 16.36 -20.92
C TRP A 17 -12.43 15.07 -21.73
N GLY A 18 -11.27 14.79 -22.32
CA GLY A 18 -10.99 13.52 -23.00
C GLY A 18 -11.14 12.34 -22.05
N LEU A 19 -10.64 12.46 -20.81
CA LEU A 19 -10.80 11.44 -19.78
C LEU A 19 -12.27 11.19 -19.46
N ILE A 20 -13.07 12.24 -19.26
CA ILE A 20 -14.52 12.13 -19.05
C ILE A 20 -15.20 11.40 -20.21
N ILE A 21 -14.90 11.79 -21.46
CA ILE A 21 -15.47 11.16 -22.66
C ILE A 21 -15.12 9.67 -22.71
N LEU A 22 -13.87 9.31 -22.43
CA LEU A 22 -13.42 7.92 -22.44
C LEU A 22 -14.13 7.08 -21.36
N LEU A 23 -14.36 7.65 -20.17
CA LEU A 23 -15.10 7.00 -19.08
C LEU A 23 -16.58 6.79 -19.46
N CYS A 24 -17.22 7.81 -20.04
CA CYS A 24 -18.62 7.73 -20.49
C CYS A 24 -18.81 6.75 -21.65
N LYS A 25 -17.84 6.66 -22.57
CA LYS A 25 -17.85 5.70 -23.68
C LYS A 25 -17.46 4.29 -23.27
N GLY A 26 -16.88 4.10 -22.08
CA GLY A 26 -16.37 2.80 -21.65
C GLY A 26 -15.19 2.32 -22.48
N SER A 27 -14.19 3.18 -22.66
CA SER A 27 -13.05 2.86 -23.51
C SER A 27 -12.29 1.59 -23.04
N PRO A 28 -11.77 0.74 -23.95
CA PRO A 28 -11.04 -0.50 -23.60
C PRO A 28 -9.71 -0.28 -22.87
N ILE A 29 -9.33 0.99 -22.66
CA ILE A 29 -8.13 1.37 -21.93
C ILE A 29 -8.30 1.17 -20.41
N PHE A 30 -9.55 1.10 -19.94
CA PHE A 30 -9.89 0.81 -18.54
C PHE A 30 -10.19 -0.68 -18.33
N SER A 31 -10.62 -1.09 -17.13
CA SER A 31 -11.06 -2.48 -16.89
C SER A 31 -12.29 -2.85 -17.71
N ASP A 32 -12.47 -4.16 -17.84
CA ASP A 32 -13.68 -4.80 -18.36
C ASP A 32 -14.96 -4.26 -17.69
N SER A 33 -14.90 -3.86 -16.42
CA SER A 33 -16.05 -3.24 -15.72
C SER A 33 -16.56 -1.97 -16.40
N TRP A 34 -15.70 -1.18 -17.06
CA TRP A 34 -16.12 0.02 -17.79
C TRP A 34 -16.83 -0.29 -19.12
N GLN A 35 -16.72 -1.53 -19.62
CA GLN A 35 -17.48 -1.99 -20.78
C GLN A 35 -18.97 -2.19 -20.43
N GLU A 36 -19.29 -2.44 -19.17
CA GLU A 36 -20.66 -2.62 -18.71
C GLU A 36 -21.41 -1.29 -18.59
N TRP A 37 -22.52 -1.16 -19.32
CA TRP A 37 -23.34 0.07 -19.27
C TRP A 37 -23.87 0.39 -17.87
N LYS A 38 -24.20 -0.63 -17.06
CA LYS A 38 -24.67 -0.47 -15.68
C LYS A 38 -23.60 0.17 -14.78
N PHE A 39 -22.34 -0.21 -14.98
CA PHE A 39 -21.21 0.37 -14.25
C PHE A 39 -21.02 1.84 -14.64
N ARG A 40 -21.07 2.15 -15.95
CA ARG A 40 -20.97 3.52 -16.46
C ARG A 40 -22.09 4.41 -15.96
N LEU A 41 -23.34 3.95 -16.03
CA LEU A 41 -24.50 4.71 -15.54
C LEU A 41 -24.36 5.01 -14.05
N LYS A 42 -23.92 4.02 -13.26
CA LYS A 42 -23.66 4.20 -11.83
C LYS A 42 -22.57 5.25 -11.57
N PHE A 43 -21.50 5.27 -12.36
CA PHE A 43 -20.49 6.31 -12.29
C PHE A 43 -21.07 7.70 -12.61
N ILE A 44 -21.83 7.82 -13.71
CA ILE A 44 -22.44 9.08 -14.15
C ILE A 44 -23.38 9.63 -13.08
N ILE A 45 -24.29 8.81 -12.54
CA ILE A 45 -25.21 9.22 -11.48
C ILE A 45 -24.44 9.75 -10.26
N ARG A 46 -23.37 9.07 -9.85
CA ARG A 46 -22.55 9.50 -8.70
C ARG A 46 -21.74 10.75 -9.00
N ALA A 47 -21.28 10.92 -10.24
CA ALA A 47 -20.64 12.13 -10.70
C ALA A 47 -21.61 13.32 -10.61
N LEU A 48 -22.89 13.13 -10.95
CA LEU A 48 -23.93 14.16 -10.83
C LEU A 48 -24.31 14.47 -9.37
N ILE A 49 -24.24 13.49 -8.47
CA ILE A 49 -24.47 13.71 -7.02
C ILE A 49 -23.31 14.52 -6.38
N SER A 50 -22.08 14.36 -6.88
CA SER A 50 -20.90 15.03 -6.33
C SER A 50 -20.01 15.60 -7.45
N PRO A 51 -20.50 16.62 -8.19
CA PRO A 51 -19.88 17.07 -9.43
C PRO A 51 -18.54 17.75 -9.18
N ARG A 52 -18.47 18.68 -8.22
CA ARG A 52 -17.23 19.37 -7.86
C ARG A 52 -16.12 18.40 -7.43
N LEU A 53 -16.47 17.43 -6.58
CA LEU A 53 -15.53 16.41 -6.11
C LEU A 53 -15.00 15.54 -7.26
N THR A 54 -15.91 15.05 -8.10
CA THR A 54 -15.56 14.18 -9.22
C THR A 54 -14.73 14.94 -10.24
N PHE A 55 -15.14 16.16 -10.60
CA PHE A 55 -14.45 16.98 -11.60
C PHE A 55 -13.03 17.36 -11.14
N ASN A 56 -12.87 17.82 -9.90
CA ASN A 56 -11.54 18.13 -9.35
C ASN A 56 -10.63 16.92 -9.35
N PHE A 57 -11.19 15.74 -9.06
CA PHE A 57 -10.42 14.50 -9.08
C PHE A 57 -10.04 14.05 -10.50
N LEU A 58 -10.93 14.17 -11.48
CA LEU A 58 -10.60 13.86 -12.88
C LEU A 58 -9.55 14.84 -13.45
N ILE A 59 -9.60 16.12 -13.05
CA ILE A 59 -8.52 17.08 -13.36
C ILE A 59 -7.21 16.60 -12.76
N LEU A 60 -7.20 16.23 -11.48
CA LEU A 60 -6.01 15.69 -10.81
C LEU A 60 -5.45 14.47 -11.55
N LEU A 61 -6.31 13.52 -11.94
CA LEU A 61 -5.90 12.33 -12.69
C LEU A 61 -5.31 12.69 -14.06
N SER A 62 -5.93 13.61 -14.81
CA SER A 62 -5.44 14.01 -16.14
C SER A 62 -4.04 14.63 -16.15
N LYS A 63 -3.54 15.04 -14.98
CA LYS A 63 -2.22 15.63 -14.79
C LYS A 63 -1.16 14.62 -14.35
N GLN A 64 -1.53 13.36 -14.10
CA GLN A 64 -0.60 12.38 -13.57
C GLN A 64 0.35 11.85 -14.64
N PRO A 65 1.65 11.69 -14.32
CA PRO A 65 2.55 10.93 -15.19
C PRO A 65 2.06 9.48 -15.27
N PHE A 66 2.27 8.84 -16.43
CA PHE A 66 1.90 7.44 -16.64
C PHE A 66 0.41 7.15 -16.43
N LEU A 67 -0.47 8.11 -16.76
CA LEU A 67 -1.92 8.01 -16.54
C LEU A 67 -2.50 6.70 -17.08
N HIS A 68 -2.09 6.27 -18.28
CA HIS A 68 -2.53 5.00 -18.85
C HIS A 68 -2.12 3.79 -17.99
N SER A 69 -0.89 3.75 -17.50
CA SER A 69 -0.41 2.69 -16.59
C SER A 69 -1.17 2.72 -15.27
N LEU A 70 -1.40 3.91 -14.71
CA LEU A 70 -2.14 4.10 -13.48
C LEU A 70 -3.59 3.62 -13.59
N LEU A 71 -4.30 3.99 -14.65
CA LEU A 71 -5.69 3.56 -14.88
C LEU A 71 -5.81 2.06 -15.16
N ARG A 72 -4.80 1.47 -15.80
CA ARG A 72 -4.74 0.03 -16.03
C ARG A 72 -4.45 -0.75 -14.73
N ALA A 73 -3.58 -0.22 -13.87
CA ALA A 73 -3.25 -0.82 -12.58
C ALA A 73 -4.38 -0.64 -11.55
N GLN A 74 -5.08 0.50 -11.59
CA GLN A 74 -6.26 0.80 -10.77
C GLN A 74 -7.48 1.15 -11.63
N PRO A 75 -8.19 0.15 -12.17
CA PRO A 75 -9.30 0.44 -13.07
C PRO A 75 -10.48 1.17 -12.43
N ASP A 76 -10.68 0.94 -11.13
CA ASP A 76 -11.71 1.61 -10.34
C ASP A 76 -11.30 3.02 -9.86
N LEU A 77 -10.09 3.48 -10.19
CA LEU A 77 -9.55 4.75 -9.68
C LEU A 77 -10.48 5.94 -9.96
N PRO A 78 -11.10 6.11 -11.14
CA PRO A 78 -12.03 7.23 -11.38
C PRO A 78 -13.25 7.22 -10.45
N CYS A 79 -13.64 6.05 -9.93
CA CYS A 79 -14.75 5.87 -9.00
C CYS A 79 -14.34 5.96 -7.52
N LYS A 80 -13.05 6.20 -7.21
CA LYS A 80 -12.49 6.06 -5.86
C LYS A 80 -13.17 6.95 -4.82
N LEU A 81 -13.44 8.20 -5.17
CA LEU A 81 -14.08 9.17 -4.27
C LEU A 81 -15.58 8.90 -4.06
N HIS A 82 -16.21 8.04 -4.87
CA HIS A 82 -17.61 7.66 -4.69
C HIS A 82 -17.81 6.53 -3.68
N ARG A 83 -16.75 6.15 -2.96
CA ARG A 83 -16.77 5.14 -1.90
C ARG A 83 -15.95 5.60 -0.70
N PRO A 84 -16.18 5.00 0.49
CA PRO A 84 -15.24 5.14 1.59
C PRO A 84 -13.84 4.67 1.12
N TYR A 85 -12.80 5.40 1.54
CA TYR A 85 -11.40 5.15 1.19
C TYR A 85 -10.49 5.50 2.39
N LEU A 86 -9.46 4.68 2.58
CA LEU A 86 -8.38 4.75 3.56
C LEU A 86 -8.81 4.58 5.02
N SER A 87 -9.72 5.42 5.50
CA SER A 87 -10.32 5.32 6.83
C SER A 87 -11.81 5.61 6.79
N HIS A 88 -12.59 5.01 7.71
CA HIS A 88 -14.01 5.36 7.83
C HIS A 88 -14.21 6.81 8.25
N THR A 89 -13.29 7.38 9.04
CA THR A 89 -13.41 8.74 9.56
C THR A 89 -13.23 9.81 8.49
N PHE A 90 -12.65 9.47 7.33
CA PHE A 90 -12.33 10.44 6.28
C PHE A 90 -13.55 10.91 5.49
N ASN A 91 -13.72 12.22 5.42
CA ASN A 91 -14.71 12.88 4.58
C ASN A 91 -14.21 13.01 3.11
N ASN A 92 -15.09 13.47 2.21
CA ASN A 92 -14.77 13.55 0.78
C ASN A 92 -13.64 14.54 0.45
N ARG A 93 -13.51 15.64 1.20
CA ARG A 93 -12.43 16.62 1.02
C ARG A 93 -11.10 15.99 1.40
N GLN A 94 -11.02 15.38 2.58
CA GLN A 94 -9.83 14.66 3.05
C GLN A 94 -9.41 13.56 2.07
N LYS A 95 -10.36 12.77 1.54
CA LYS A 95 -10.03 11.75 0.53
C LYS A 95 -9.42 12.32 -0.75
N LEU A 96 -9.91 13.48 -1.23
CA LEU A 96 -9.33 14.15 -2.39
C LEU A 96 -7.93 14.71 -2.08
N ASP A 97 -7.75 15.29 -0.88
CA ASP A 97 -6.45 15.79 -0.42
C ASP A 97 -5.43 14.64 -0.31
N VAL A 98 -5.81 13.50 0.26
CA VAL A 98 -4.97 12.28 0.29
C VAL A 98 -4.49 11.89 -1.11
N LEU A 99 -5.39 11.84 -2.10
CA LEU A 99 -5.01 11.45 -3.46
C LEU A 99 -4.12 12.49 -4.13
N ARG A 100 -4.38 13.79 -3.90
CA ARG A 100 -3.55 14.88 -4.41
C ARG A 100 -2.13 14.80 -3.86
N ASP A 101 -2.03 14.72 -2.55
CA ASP A 101 -0.75 14.68 -1.85
C ASP A 101 -0.02 13.39 -2.16
N HIS A 102 -0.71 12.25 -2.31
CA HIS A 102 -0.10 10.99 -2.69
C HIS A 102 0.61 11.07 -4.03
N PHE A 103 -0.08 11.58 -5.05
CA PHE A 103 0.49 11.72 -6.38
C PHE A 103 1.66 12.72 -6.42
N GLN A 104 1.60 13.77 -5.61
CA GLN A 104 2.72 14.69 -5.45
C GLN A 104 3.90 14.02 -4.74
N LEU A 105 3.68 13.44 -3.56
CA LEU A 105 4.71 12.85 -2.72
C LEU A 105 5.38 11.64 -3.36
N ILE A 106 4.64 10.82 -4.10
CA ILE A 106 5.26 9.68 -4.78
C ILE A 106 6.24 10.13 -5.86
N THR A 107 5.94 11.24 -6.53
CA THR A 107 6.82 11.83 -7.54
C THR A 107 8.04 12.51 -6.90
N GLN A 108 7.88 13.06 -5.70
CA GLN A 108 8.96 13.73 -4.95
C GLN A 108 9.87 12.76 -4.21
N CYS A 109 9.31 11.70 -3.63
CA CYS A 109 10.02 10.83 -2.68
C CYS A 109 10.45 9.48 -3.29
N MET A 110 9.86 9.03 -4.40
CA MET A 110 10.31 7.78 -5.06
C MET A 110 11.21 8.07 -6.25
N PRO A 111 12.32 7.33 -6.40
CA PRO A 111 13.11 7.31 -7.62
C PRO A 111 12.23 6.97 -8.84
N LYS A 112 12.50 7.63 -9.98
CA LYS A 112 11.69 7.48 -11.20
C LYS A 112 11.54 6.03 -11.66
N ALA A 113 12.60 5.23 -11.53
CA ALA A 113 12.57 3.81 -11.87
C ALA A 113 11.60 3.02 -10.97
N LEU A 114 11.62 3.27 -9.67
CA LEU A 114 10.72 2.63 -8.72
C LEU A 114 9.27 3.05 -8.94
N HIS A 115 9.02 4.35 -9.16
CA HIS A 115 7.70 4.90 -9.51
C HIS A 115 7.14 4.19 -10.75
N TYR A 116 7.91 4.12 -11.84
CA TYR A 116 7.46 3.44 -13.05
C TYR A 116 7.18 1.95 -12.79
N ASN A 117 8.06 1.29 -12.03
CA ASN A 117 8.00 -0.15 -11.85
C ASN A 117 6.80 -0.62 -11.00
N TYR A 118 6.41 0.13 -9.95
CA TYR A 118 5.27 -0.30 -9.11
C TYR A 118 3.91 -0.17 -9.81
N LEU A 119 3.83 0.62 -10.90
CA LEU A 119 2.64 0.75 -11.75
C LEU A 119 2.45 -0.42 -12.74
N HIS A 120 3.37 -1.38 -12.78
CA HIS A 120 3.19 -2.58 -13.60
C HIS A 120 2.01 -3.44 -13.14
N ARG A 121 1.47 -4.24 -14.07
CA ARG A 121 0.37 -5.19 -13.79
C ARG A 121 0.73 -6.23 -12.72
N THR A 122 2.01 -6.60 -12.65
CA THR A 122 2.54 -7.55 -11.68
C THR A 122 3.32 -6.78 -10.62
N PRO A 123 3.17 -7.12 -9.32
CA PRO A 123 3.96 -6.50 -8.26
C PRO A 123 5.47 -6.57 -8.57
N TYR A 124 6.15 -5.45 -8.38
CA TYR A 124 7.58 -5.31 -8.64
C TYR A 124 8.38 -5.86 -7.46
N ARG A 125 9.31 -6.78 -7.72
CA ARG A 125 10.13 -7.37 -6.66
C ARG A 125 11.19 -6.38 -6.20
N LEU A 126 11.15 -6.03 -4.92
CA LEU A 126 12.14 -5.16 -4.28
C LEU A 126 13.37 -5.94 -3.86
N VAL A 127 13.18 -7.02 -3.12
CA VAL A 127 14.29 -7.79 -2.53
C VAL A 127 13.88 -9.24 -2.30
N THR A 128 14.86 -10.14 -2.37
CA THR A 128 14.72 -11.53 -1.95
C THR A 128 15.62 -11.78 -0.75
N LEU A 129 15.01 -12.14 0.37
CA LEU A 129 15.65 -12.51 1.61
C LEU A 129 15.99 -14.00 1.62
N THR A 130 17.04 -14.36 2.33
CA THR A 130 17.42 -15.77 2.53
C THR A 130 17.24 -16.15 4.00
N GLY A 131 16.35 -17.09 4.24
CA GLY A 131 16.06 -17.63 5.56
C GLY A 131 17.16 -18.55 6.09
N LYS A 132 16.99 -18.99 7.34
CA LYS A 132 17.95 -19.84 8.07
C LYS A 132 18.42 -21.08 7.30
N GLY A 133 17.53 -21.75 6.58
CA GLY A 133 17.78 -22.98 5.84
C GLY A 133 18.02 -22.77 4.34
N GLY A 134 18.18 -21.51 3.89
CA GLY A 134 18.32 -21.16 2.48
C GLY A 134 17.00 -20.82 1.79
N GLU A 135 15.87 -20.91 2.49
CA GLU A 135 14.54 -20.60 1.95
C GLU A 135 14.47 -19.16 1.45
N LYS A 136 13.73 -18.92 0.36
CA LYS A 136 13.63 -17.59 -0.24
C LYS A 136 12.28 -16.94 0.06
N TYR A 137 12.34 -15.71 0.55
CA TYR A 137 11.16 -14.86 0.75
C TYR A 137 11.34 -13.56 -0.01
N SER A 138 10.38 -13.20 -0.85
CA SER A 138 10.47 -12.00 -1.68
C SER A 138 9.48 -10.95 -1.23
N LEU A 139 9.97 -9.71 -1.14
CA LEU A 139 9.15 -8.53 -0.92
C LEU A 139 8.86 -7.87 -2.25
N TYR A 140 7.60 -7.56 -2.49
CA TYR A 140 7.12 -6.90 -3.70
C TYR A 140 6.41 -5.59 -3.37
N LEU A 141 6.50 -4.62 -4.27
CA LEU A 141 5.79 -3.35 -4.27
C LEU A 141 4.83 -3.30 -5.44
N GLY A 142 3.59 -2.91 -5.23
CA GLY A 142 2.69 -2.68 -6.36
C GLY A 142 1.29 -2.28 -5.95
N ILE A 143 0.44 -2.19 -6.96
CA ILE A 143 -0.98 -1.92 -6.78
C ILE A 143 -1.74 -3.24 -6.76
N ILE A 144 -2.48 -3.49 -5.68
CA ILE A 144 -3.34 -4.68 -5.56
C ILE A 144 -4.81 -4.23 -5.63
N PRO A 145 -5.54 -4.47 -6.73
CA PRO A 145 -6.92 -3.97 -6.91
C PRO A 145 -7.89 -4.38 -5.80
N LYS A 146 -7.73 -5.58 -5.20
CA LYS A 146 -8.57 -6.03 -4.07
C LYS A 146 -8.41 -5.18 -2.81
N LEU A 147 -7.29 -4.47 -2.65
CA LEU A 147 -6.95 -3.61 -1.51
C LEU A 147 -7.07 -2.12 -1.81
N ASN A 148 -7.66 -1.75 -2.95
CA ASN A 148 -7.75 -0.35 -3.40
C ASN A 148 -8.54 0.60 -2.47
N LYS A 149 -9.17 0.10 -1.41
CA LYS A 149 -9.84 0.91 -0.38
C LYS A 149 -8.93 1.22 0.80
N GLU A 150 -7.85 0.46 0.97
CA GLU A 150 -6.93 0.50 2.11
C GLU A 150 -5.67 1.33 1.79
N GLY A 151 -5.49 1.75 0.53
CA GLY A 151 -4.43 2.69 0.13
C GLY A 151 -4.14 2.63 -1.37
N GLU A 152 -3.00 3.21 -1.77
CA GLU A 152 -2.54 3.28 -3.16
C GLU A 152 -1.40 2.33 -3.48
N ILE A 153 -0.56 2.00 -2.49
CA ILE A 153 0.59 1.12 -2.64
C ILE A 153 0.46 -0.05 -1.66
N THR A 154 0.81 -1.25 -2.10
CA THR A 154 0.88 -2.44 -1.27
C THR A 154 2.27 -3.04 -1.29
N LEU A 155 2.81 -3.32 -0.10
CA LEU A 155 3.91 -4.26 0.09
C LEU A 155 3.35 -5.66 0.26
N MET A 156 3.90 -6.61 -0.48
CA MET A 156 3.53 -8.01 -0.45
C MET A 156 4.75 -8.87 -0.14
N LEU A 157 4.70 -9.61 0.97
CA LEU A 157 5.68 -10.64 1.28
C LEU A 157 5.15 -11.99 0.79
N ALA A 158 5.94 -12.71 0.01
CA ALA A 158 5.61 -14.04 -0.47
C ALA A 158 6.78 -15.04 -0.29
N ASN A 159 6.46 -16.32 -0.17
CA ASN A 159 7.45 -17.40 -0.23
C ASN A 159 7.89 -17.67 -1.68
N GLU A 160 8.78 -18.64 -1.85
CA GLU A 160 9.32 -19.06 -3.13
C GLU A 160 8.22 -19.55 -4.11
N GLN A 161 7.19 -20.20 -3.58
CA GLN A 161 6.01 -20.68 -4.29
C GLN A 161 5.01 -19.55 -4.66
N GLN A 162 5.39 -18.29 -4.45
CA GLN A 162 4.55 -17.10 -4.69
C GLN A 162 3.27 -17.07 -3.86
N GLN A 163 3.21 -17.81 -2.76
CA GLN A 163 2.10 -17.72 -1.82
C GLN A 163 2.28 -16.47 -0.97
N THR A 164 1.24 -15.63 -0.94
CA THR A 164 1.25 -14.40 -0.15
C THR A 164 1.17 -14.73 1.34
N LEU A 165 2.11 -14.18 2.11
CA LEU A 165 2.24 -14.38 3.56
C LEU A 165 1.81 -13.14 4.37
N ALA A 166 2.00 -11.95 3.81
CA ALA A 166 1.53 -10.70 4.39
C ALA A 166 1.33 -9.62 3.30
N LEU A 167 0.37 -8.73 3.54
CA LEU A 167 0.08 -7.55 2.74
C LEU A 167 -0.01 -6.33 3.64
N LEU A 168 0.70 -5.26 3.31
CA LEU A 168 0.60 -3.97 4.01
C LEU A 168 0.33 -2.89 2.97
N THR A 169 -0.81 -2.21 3.09
CA THR A 169 -1.28 -1.21 2.13
C THR A 169 -1.28 0.17 2.76
N PHE A 170 -0.71 1.14 2.04
CA PHE A 170 -0.54 2.49 2.50
C PHE A 170 -0.74 3.53 1.40
N SER A 171 -0.91 4.77 1.84
CA SER A 171 -0.87 5.97 1.01
C SER A 171 0.12 6.97 1.62
N LEU A 172 0.53 7.96 0.84
CA LEU A 172 1.41 9.05 1.28
C LEU A 172 0.59 10.32 1.24
N PHE A 173 0.58 11.12 2.30
CA PHE A 173 -0.04 12.45 2.28
C PHE A 173 0.39 13.26 3.50
N TYR A 174 0.00 14.53 3.57
CA TYR A 174 0.26 15.33 4.75
C TYR A 174 -0.84 15.09 5.80
N TYR A 175 -0.54 14.34 6.86
CA TYR A 175 -1.45 14.13 7.98
C TYR A 175 -1.05 15.06 9.12
N GLN A 176 -1.98 15.93 9.56
CA GLN A 176 -1.71 16.96 10.58
C GLN A 176 -0.44 17.80 10.26
N GLN A 177 -0.29 18.19 8.98
CA GLN A 177 0.85 18.94 8.42
C GLN A 177 2.18 18.17 8.32
N GLN A 178 2.25 16.93 8.77
CA GLN A 178 3.46 16.11 8.69
C GLN A 178 3.44 15.23 7.45
N LYS A 179 4.59 15.06 6.81
CA LYS A 179 4.73 14.17 5.65
C LYS A 179 4.60 12.72 6.13
N THR A 180 3.49 12.06 5.81
CA THR A 180 3.09 10.81 6.46
C THR A 180 2.96 9.64 5.49
N LEU A 181 3.42 8.47 5.93
CA LEU A 181 3.00 7.17 5.39
C LEU A 181 1.84 6.65 6.22
N PHE A 182 0.66 6.57 5.61
CA PHE A 182 -0.57 6.17 6.28
C PHE A 182 -0.99 4.76 5.86
N ILE A 183 -0.92 3.83 6.79
CA ILE A 183 -1.27 2.42 6.62
C ILE A 183 -2.78 2.26 6.80
N GLY A 184 -3.50 2.00 5.70
CA GLY A 184 -4.94 1.73 5.75
C GLY A 184 -5.31 0.25 5.81
N GLY A 185 -4.33 -0.66 5.71
CA GLY A 185 -4.57 -2.10 5.84
C GLY A 185 -3.31 -2.93 6.09
N LEU A 186 -3.46 -3.95 6.94
CA LEU A 186 -2.47 -4.98 7.23
C LEU A 186 -3.17 -6.34 7.28
N GLN A 187 -2.83 -7.21 6.34
CA GLN A 187 -3.43 -8.53 6.19
C GLN A 187 -2.36 -9.61 6.28
N GLY A 188 -2.71 -10.73 6.90
CA GLY A 188 -1.88 -11.94 6.89
C GLY A 188 -2.00 -12.69 5.57
N ALA A 189 -1.58 -13.95 5.59
CA ALA A 189 -1.72 -14.82 4.43
C ALA A 189 -3.19 -14.99 4.03
N ASP A 190 -3.44 -15.21 2.73
CA ASP A 190 -4.77 -15.53 2.23
C ASP A 190 -5.28 -16.83 2.88
N ASN A 191 -6.59 -17.01 3.03
CA ASN A 191 -7.19 -18.20 3.68
C ASN A 191 -6.80 -19.54 3.03
N LYS A 192 -6.30 -19.51 1.78
CA LYS A 192 -5.83 -20.69 1.05
C LYS A 192 -4.38 -21.06 1.39
N THR A 193 -3.62 -20.12 1.94
CA THR A 193 -2.23 -20.35 2.33
C THR A 193 -2.23 -21.21 3.60
N PRO A 194 -1.58 -22.39 3.57
CA PRO A 194 -1.52 -23.26 4.73
C PRO A 194 -0.88 -22.57 5.93
N HIS A 195 -1.43 -22.78 7.14
CA HIS A 195 -0.91 -22.14 8.34
C HIS A 195 0.56 -22.48 8.62
N HIS A 196 1.02 -23.67 8.21
CA HIS A 196 2.41 -24.10 8.36
C HIS A 196 3.39 -23.23 7.55
N GLU A 197 2.97 -22.59 6.45
CA GLU A 197 3.82 -21.67 5.68
C GLU A 197 4.17 -20.41 6.47
N ILE A 198 3.21 -19.90 7.26
CA ILE A 198 3.43 -18.75 8.14
C ILE A 198 4.43 -19.13 9.25
N GLN A 199 4.28 -20.32 9.82
CA GLN A 199 5.18 -20.84 10.86
C GLN A 199 6.59 -21.09 10.31
N ALA A 200 6.68 -21.68 9.11
CA ALA A 200 7.94 -21.90 8.40
C ALA A 200 8.66 -20.58 8.12
N CYS A 201 7.95 -19.59 7.58
CA CYS A 201 8.50 -18.25 7.36
C CYS A 201 9.00 -17.62 8.66
N THR A 202 8.21 -17.69 9.74
CA THR A 202 8.60 -17.14 11.04
C THR A 202 9.88 -17.81 11.58
N LYS A 203 9.99 -19.13 11.45
CA LYS A 203 11.18 -19.89 11.87
C LYS A 203 12.40 -19.58 10.99
N ALA A 204 12.21 -19.52 9.68
CA ALA A 204 13.25 -19.20 8.72
C ALA A 204 13.76 -17.76 8.89
N CYS A 205 12.88 -16.83 9.27
CA CYS A 205 13.18 -15.42 9.54
C CYS A 205 13.54 -15.15 11.02
N HIS A 206 14.08 -16.14 11.73
CA HIS A 206 14.60 -15.98 13.10
C HIS A 206 13.60 -15.38 14.10
N GLY A 207 12.34 -15.83 14.03
CA GLY A 207 11.24 -15.39 14.88
C GLY A 207 10.53 -14.11 14.43
N LEU A 208 10.92 -13.51 13.29
CA LEU A 208 10.15 -12.45 12.65
C LEU A 208 9.03 -13.05 11.82
N PHE A 209 7.79 -12.84 12.26
CA PHE A 209 6.62 -13.29 11.50
C PHE A 209 6.32 -12.34 10.33
N PRO A 210 5.63 -12.83 9.27
CA PRO A 210 5.43 -12.10 8.00
C PRO A 210 4.95 -10.64 8.13
N LYS A 211 3.93 -10.40 8.96
CA LYS A 211 3.36 -9.05 9.15
C LYS A 211 4.37 -8.07 9.77
N ARG A 212 5.20 -8.55 10.71
CA ARG A 212 6.26 -7.73 11.30
C ARG A 212 7.30 -7.39 10.24
N LEU A 213 7.73 -8.36 9.44
CA LEU A 213 8.72 -8.14 8.39
C LEU A 213 8.24 -7.13 7.33
N ALA A 214 6.95 -7.17 6.95
CA ALA A 214 6.35 -6.16 6.07
C ALA A 214 6.35 -4.76 6.71
N LEU A 215 6.12 -4.65 8.02
CA LEU A 215 6.20 -3.37 8.73
C LEU A 215 7.65 -2.86 8.83
N GLU A 216 8.63 -3.71 9.12
CA GLU A 216 10.06 -3.34 9.12
C GLU A 216 10.46 -2.75 7.76
N ALA A 217 10.02 -3.39 6.66
CA ALA A 217 10.23 -2.87 5.31
C ALA A 217 9.53 -1.53 5.07
N THR A 218 8.33 -1.35 5.62
CA THR A 218 7.57 -0.10 5.52
C THR A 218 8.26 1.04 6.26
N CYS A 219 8.75 0.80 7.49
CA CYS A 219 9.52 1.75 8.27
C CYS A 219 10.79 2.18 7.52
N TYR A 220 11.51 1.22 6.94
CA TYR A 220 12.73 1.56 6.20
C TYR A 220 12.46 2.27 4.87
N LEU A 221 11.40 1.90 4.14
CA LEU A 221 10.97 2.67 2.97
C LEU A 221 10.54 4.09 3.35
N ALA A 222 9.85 4.26 4.47
CA ALA A 222 9.50 5.57 4.99
C ALA A 222 10.76 6.42 5.26
N GLU A 223 11.80 5.83 5.89
CA GLU A 223 13.10 6.47 6.12
C GLU A 223 13.76 6.89 4.78
N LEU A 224 13.86 5.99 3.80
CA LEU A 224 14.43 6.28 2.47
C LEU A 224 13.67 7.36 1.70
N MET A 225 12.35 7.44 1.90
CA MET A 225 11.47 8.45 1.31
C MET A 225 11.42 9.77 2.12
N GLY A 226 12.19 9.85 3.20
CA GLY A 226 12.25 10.99 4.11
C GLY A 226 10.93 11.29 4.81
N ILE A 227 10.06 10.30 4.97
CA ILE A 227 8.76 10.41 5.66
C ILE A 227 8.99 10.71 7.14
N GLU A 228 8.20 11.64 7.68
CA GLU A 228 8.35 12.14 9.05
C GLU A 228 7.57 11.31 10.06
N GLU A 229 6.43 10.74 9.64
CA GLU A 229 5.55 9.98 10.51
C GLU A 229 4.91 8.79 9.82
N ILE A 230 4.67 7.73 10.60
CA ILE A 230 3.91 6.56 10.16
C ILE A 230 2.63 6.50 11.00
N ILE A 231 1.50 6.60 10.33
CA ILE A 231 0.18 6.50 10.95
C ILE A 231 -0.51 5.24 10.42
N ALA A 232 -1.28 4.54 11.24
CA ALA A 232 -2.02 3.35 10.85
C ALA A 232 -3.46 3.41 11.33
N VAL A 233 -4.39 2.85 10.56
CA VAL A 233 -5.76 2.67 11.07
C VAL A 233 -5.80 1.67 12.21
N GLY A 234 -6.60 1.99 13.23
CA GLY A 234 -7.00 1.06 14.28
C GLY A 234 -8.29 0.30 13.91
N ASN A 235 -8.73 -0.58 14.78
CA ASN A 235 -9.94 -1.39 14.61
C ASN A 235 -11.19 -0.53 14.40
N ALA A 236 -11.29 0.58 15.13
CA ALA A 236 -12.42 1.52 15.08
C ALA A 236 -12.37 2.45 13.87
N THR A 237 -11.17 2.79 13.39
CA THR A 237 -10.96 3.71 12.26
C THR A 237 -10.81 2.99 10.92
N HIS A 238 -10.73 1.66 10.93
CA HIS A 238 -10.60 0.85 9.72
C HIS A 238 -11.76 1.08 8.74
N ILE A 239 -11.46 1.05 7.43
CA ILE A 239 -12.42 1.40 6.39
C ILE A 239 -13.70 0.56 6.39
N TYR A 240 -13.60 -0.72 6.78
CA TYR A 240 -14.75 -1.64 6.88
C TYR A 240 -15.69 -1.36 8.05
N GLN A 241 -15.36 -0.42 8.96
CA GLN A 241 -16.30 0.09 9.96
C GLN A 241 -17.35 1.01 9.35
N ASN A 242 -17.16 1.49 8.12
CA ASN A 242 -18.16 2.30 7.44
C ASN A 242 -19.50 1.55 7.29
N TRP A 243 -20.62 2.22 7.55
CA TRP A 243 -21.97 1.65 7.48
C TRP A 243 -22.23 0.88 6.17
N ARG A 244 -21.66 1.36 5.07
CA ARG A 244 -21.78 0.76 3.73
C ARG A 244 -21.16 -0.64 3.64
N TYR A 245 -20.24 -0.98 4.54
CA TYR A 245 -19.51 -2.25 4.57
C TYR A 245 -19.76 -3.06 5.83
N ARG A 246 -20.01 -2.40 6.96
CA ARG A 246 -20.15 -3.01 8.29
C ARG A 246 -21.11 -4.19 8.27
N ALA A 247 -22.30 -4.03 7.70
CA ALA A 247 -23.30 -5.10 7.62
C ALA A 247 -22.82 -6.36 6.88
N LYS A 248 -21.98 -6.22 5.84
CA LYS A 248 -21.46 -7.35 5.03
C LYS A 248 -20.14 -7.92 5.55
N LYS A 249 -19.43 -7.19 6.41
CA LYS A 249 -18.04 -7.48 6.83
C LYS A 249 -17.86 -7.63 8.35
N LYS A 250 -18.92 -7.46 9.16
CA LYS A 250 -18.88 -7.61 10.63
C LYS A 250 -18.20 -8.91 11.08
N ASN A 251 -18.44 -10.01 10.36
CA ASN A 251 -17.88 -11.33 10.68
C ASN A 251 -16.59 -11.66 9.90
N LYS A 252 -15.93 -10.67 9.27
CA LYS A 252 -14.71 -10.88 8.45
C LYS A 252 -13.54 -10.00 8.87
N LEU A 253 -13.74 -9.08 9.81
CA LEU A 253 -12.65 -8.30 10.41
C LEU A 253 -12.07 -9.10 11.58
N HIS A 254 -11.20 -10.05 11.27
CA HIS A 254 -10.56 -10.94 12.26
C HIS A 254 -9.17 -10.47 12.72
N ALA A 255 -8.68 -9.37 12.16
CA ALA A 255 -7.37 -8.83 12.52
C ALA A 255 -7.53 -7.78 13.62
N ASP A 256 -6.94 -8.06 14.79
CA ASP A 256 -6.76 -7.06 15.83
C ASP A 256 -5.60 -6.13 15.45
N TYR A 257 -5.96 -4.99 14.85
CA TYR A 257 -5.02 -3.94 14.47
C TYR A 257 -4.42 -3.26 15.71
N ASP A 258 -5.28 -2.90 16.67
CA ASP A 258 -4.88 -2.13 17.85
C ASP A 258 -3.85 -2.91 18.68
N GLY A 259 -4.13 -4.18 18.99
CA GLY A 259 -3.19 -5.03 19.71
C GLY A 259 -1.87 -5.23 18.97
N PHE A 260 -1.91 -5.37 17.63
CA PHE A 260 -0.70 -5.44 16.82
C PHE A 260 0.11 -4.14 16.91
N TRP A 261 -0.51 -2.96 16.73
CA TRP A 261 0.20 -1.68 16.81
C TRP A 261 0.78 -1.41 18.19
N LEU A 262 0.00 -1.64 19.26
CA LEU A 262 0.45 -1.51 20.64
C LEU A 262 1.67 -2.39 20.93
N SER A 263 1.67 -3.64 20.45
CA SER A 263 2.80 -4.56 20.65
C SER A 263 4.11 -4.08 20.01
N LEU A 264 4.03 -3.14 19.08
CA LEU A 264 5.16 -2.58 18.33
C LEU A 264 5.50 -1.15 18.76
N GLY A 265 4.93 -0.68 19.88
CA GLY A 265 5.15 0.67 20.42
C GLY A 265 4.31 1.75 19.75
N GLY A 266 3.26 1.36 19.02
CA GLY A 266 2.29 2.29 18.46
C GLY A 266 1.38 2.87 19.54
N ASN A 267 1.05 4.15 19.43
CA ASN A 267 0.16 4.84 20.38
C ASN A 267 -1.04 5.43 19.64
N PRO A 268 -2.26 5.35 20.19
CA PRO A 268 -3.42 5.97 19.58
C PRO A 268 -3.27 7.50 19.56
N ASP A 269 -3.69 8.13 18.46
CA ASP A 269 -3.83 9.58 18.35
C ASP A 269 -5.25 10.05 18.69
N THR A 270 -5.50 11.36 18.59
CA THR A 270 -6.80 11.98 18.90
C THR A 270 -7.93 11.52 17.99
N GLU A 271 -7.63 11.04 16.79
CA GLU A 271 -8.62 10.56 15.80
C GLU A 271 -8.85 9.05 15.90
N GLY A 272 -8.16 8.36 16.82
CA GLY A 272 -8.23 6.91 16.98
C GLY A 272 -7.44 6.13 15.91
N HIS A 273 -6.53 6.79 15.20
CA HIS A 273 -5.48 6.12 14.44
C HIS A 273 -4.30 5.82 15.37
N PHE A 274 -3.31 5.08 14.88
CA PHE A 274 -2.12 4.71 15.62
C PHE A 274 -0.90 5.37 15.02
N ARG A 275 -0.19 6.15 15.83
CA ARG A 275 1.15 6.64 15.51
C ARG A 275 2.17 5.56 15.80
N LEU A 276 2.86 5.10 14.78
CA LEU A 276 3.89 4.08 14.86
C LEU A 276 5.28 4.73 14.92
N PRO A 277 6.27 4.08 15.55
CA PRO A 277 7.65 4.55 15.45
C PRO A 277 8.12 4.51 13.99
N THR A 278 8.73 5.60 13.52
CA THR A 278 9.31 5.68 12.16
C THR A 278 10.43 4.67 11.96
N LYS A 279 11.15 4.36 13.04
CA LYS A 279 12.19 3.34 13.10
C LYS A 279 11.94 2.39 14.25
N ILE A 280 11.97 1.10 13.95
CA ILE A 280 11.93 0.07 14.96
C ILE A 280 13.32 -0.06 15.57
N VAL A 281 13.44 0.32 16.85
CA VAL A 281 14.72 0.25 17.57
C VAL A 281 15.12 -1.20 17.82
N ARG A 282 16.32 -1.56 17.36
CA ARG A 282 16.94 -2.86 17.65
C ARG A 282 17.47 -2.84 19.07
N LYS A 283 17.09 -3.85 19.86
CA LYS A 283 17.58 -4.00 21.24
C LYS A 283 19.07 -4.37 21.24
N PRO A 284 19.91 -3.76 22.09
CA PRO A 284 21.28 -4.18 22.28
C PRO A 284 21.33 -5.66 22.66
N LEU A 285 22.30 -6.41 22.12
CA LEU A 285 22.42 -7.84 22.42
C LEU A 285 22.69 -8.12 23.91
N THR A 286 23.22 -7.14 24.64
CA THR A 286 23.46 -7.19 26.09
C THR A 286 22.16 -7.33 26.88
N GLU A 287 21.11 -6.61 26.45
CA GLU A 287 19.75 -6.64 27.05
C GLU A 287 18.96 -7.90 26.67
N ILE A 288 19.45 -8.69 25.72
CA ILE A 288 18.80 -9.92 25.29
C ILE A 288 19.33 -11.08 26.11
N ALA A 289 18.42 -11.91 26.63
CA ALA A 289 18.77 -13.12 27.36
C ALA A 289 19.76 -13.98 26.56
N SER A 290 20.83 -14.46 27.21
CA SER A 290 21.97 -15.14 26.56
C SER A 290 21.54 -16.21 25.54
N LYS A 291 20.58 -17.06 25.92
CA LYS A 291 20.02 -18.14 25.07
C LYS A 291 19.36 -17.68 23.76
N LYS A 292 18.93 -16.41 23.67
CA LYS A 292 18.29 -15.82 22.47
C LYS A 292 19.23 -14.93 21.65
N ARG A 293 20.43 -14.58 22.16
CA ARG A 293 21.34 -13.63 21.50
C ARG A 293 21.75 -14.08 20.10
N ALA A 294 22.00 -15.38 19.89
CA ALA A 294 22.37 -15.91 18.57
C ALA A 294 21.23 -15.81 17.55
N GLU A 295 19.97 -16.01 17.99
CA GLU A 295 18.80 -15.83 17.12
C GLU A 295 18.63 -14.36 16.73
N TYR A 296 18.73 -13.44 17.70
CA TYR A 296 18.61 -12.00 17.43
C TYR A 296 19.73 -11.45 16.56
N ARG A 297 20.97 -11.92 16.71
CA ARG A 297 22.05 -11.59 15.77
C ARG A 297 21.68 -11.93 14.33
N ARG A 298 21.24 -13.17 14.08
CA ARG A 298 20.83 -13.59 12.73
C ARG A 298 19.60 -12.84 12.23
N ARG A 299 18.68 -12.50 13.13
CA ARG A 299 17.54 -11.64 12.84
C ARG A 299 17.99 -10.26 12.34
N TYR A 300 18.98 -9.64 12.98
CA TYR A 300 19.49 -8.33 12.56
C TYR A 300 20.22 -8.40 11.23
N VAL A 301 20.96 -9.48 10.96
CA VAL A 301 21.55 -9.73 9.63
C VAL A 301 20.47 -9.85 8.54
N LEU A 302 19.35 -10.53 8.83
CA LEU A 302 18.23 -10.62 7.89
C LEU A 302 17.59 -9.24 7.63
N LEU A 303 17.46 -8.40 8.66
CA LEU A 303 16.95 -7.03 8.52
C LEU A 303 17.94 -6.14 7.75
N GLU A 304 19.25 -6.31 7.94
CA GLU A 304 20.27 -5.63 7.13
C GLU A 304 20.20 -6.05 5.65
N GLN A 305 19.92 -7.33 5.36
CA GLN A 305 19.67 -7.79 3.99
C GLN A 305 18.44 -7.11 3.39
N LEU A 306 17.36 -6.97 4.16
CA LEU A 306 16.16 -6.27 3.76
C LEU A 306 16.46 -4.79 3.46
N GLU A 307 17.11 -4.11 4.40
CA GLU A 307 17.51 -2.70 4.29
C GLU A 307 18.40 -2.47 3.06
N ALA A 308 19.48 -3.22 2.91
CA ALA A 308 20.38 -3.10 1.76
C ALA A 308 19.65 -3.33 0.42
N GLY A 309 18.77 -4.33 0.35
CA GLY A 309 17.99 -4.61 -0.85
C GLY A 309 16.98 -3.52 -1.20
N LEU A 310 16.40 -2.85 -0.19
CA LEU A 310 15.53 -1.69 -0.38
C LEU A 310 16.31 -0.45 -0.80
N ALA A 311 17.43 -0.18 -0.14
CA ALA A 311 18.28 0.98 -0.40
C ALA A 311 18.84 0.96 -1.84
N ALA A 312 19.11 -0.21 -2.41
CA ALA A 312 19.57 -0.36 -3.79
C ALA A 312 18.61 0.21 -4.85
N HIS A 313 17.33 0.45 -4.52
CA HIS A 313 16.37 1.10 -5.42
C HIS A 313 16.41 2.63 -5.34
N PHE A 314 17.09 3.19 -4.34
CA PHE A 314 17.21 4.63 -4.06
C PHE A 314 18.61 5.20 -4.34
N MET A 315 19.52 4.37 -4.83
CA MET A 315 20.85 4.75 -5.31
C MET A 315 20.84 5.12 -6.79
#